data_AF-A0A0S9DE17-F1
#
_entry.id   AF-A0A0S9DE17-F1
#
_cell.length_a   1.000
_cell.length_b   1.000
_cell.length_c   1.000
_cell.angle_alpha   90.00
_cell.angle_beta   90.00
_cell.angle_gamma   90.00
#
_symmetry.space_group_name_H-M   'P 1'
#
loop_
_entity.id
_entity.type
_entity.pdbx_description
1 polymer ?
#
loop_
_entity_poly.entity_id
_entity_poly.type
_entity_poly.pdbx_seq_one_letter_code
_entity_poly.pdbx_strand_id
1 'polypeptide(L)'
;MPSLEDRKLVHQREKEHFGGMKFGSAFFGWLTATGMFVLLSALVGAIAGAFGYGANLSTSDLASGSTEAQSTGITAAVVLGVILLVSYYAGGYVAGRMARFSGVKQGLAVWLWAVIIAIVLAVVGFIIGNQANVTERFQGLGVPSAQDLTGPGLIGLLVVAAIALVGAILGGLAGMRYHRKIDRADFDALEDAA
;
A
#
# COMPACT_ATOMS: atom_id res chain seq x y z
N MET A 1 -30.58 31.84 0.46
CA MET A 1 -29.45 30.89 0.39
C MET A 1 -28.80 30.84 1.78
N PRO A 2 -28.32 29.69 2.26
CA PRO A 2 -27.52 29.65 3.48
C PRO A 2 -26.28 30.54 3.33
N SER A 3 -25.86 31.20 4.41
CA SER A 3 -24.68 32.08 4.38
C SER A 3 -23.37 31.28 4.25
N LEU A 4 -22.27 31.95 3.90
CA LEU A 4 -20.93 31.34 3.88
C LEU A 4 -20.55 30.74 5.25
N GLU A 5 -20.91 31.41 6.35
CA GLU A 5 -20.66 30.92 7.70
C GLU A 5 -21.46 29.64 7.99
N ASP A 6 -22.73 29.61 7.61
CA ASP A 6 -23.57 28.41 7.76
C ASP A 6 -22.97 27.22 7.00
N ARG A 7 -22.46 27.44 5.77
CA ARG A 7 -21.83 26.39 4.96
C ARG A 7 -20.54 25.89 5.59
N LYS A 8 -19.70 26.79 6.14
CA LYS A 8 -18.47 26.42 6.86
C LYS A 8 -18.79 25.57 8.10
N LEU A 9 -19.81 25.95 8.87
CA LEU A 9 -20.26 25.20 10.05
C LEU A 9 -20.84 23.82 9.71
N VAL A 10 -21.60 23.70 8.61
CA VAL A 10 -22.08 22.40 8.11
C VAL A 10 -20.91 21.52 7.66
N HIS A 11 -19.98 22.07 6.87
CA HIS A 11 -18.81 21.32 6.41
C HIS A 11 -17.93 20.83 7.58
N GLN A 12 -17.75 21.65 8.61
CA GLN A 12 -17.03 21.25 9.82
C GLN A 12 -17.74 20.09 10.54
N ARG A 13 -19.06 20.19 10.75
CA ARG A 13 -19.84 19.09 11.36
C ARG A 13 -19.79 17.80 10.53
N GLU A 14 -19.87 17.90 9.20
CA GLU A 14 -19.72 16.75 8.31
C GLU A 14 -18.34 16.11 8.46
N LYS A 15 -17.28 16.92 8.57
CA LYS A 15 -15.92 16.42 8.76
C LYS A 15 -15.71 15.77 10.12
N GLU A 16 -16.32 16.30 11.17
CA GLU A 16 -16.30 15.72 12.52
C GLU A 16 -17.04 14.38 12.57
N HIS A 17 -18.22 14.30 11.92
CA HIS A 17 -19.07 13.11 11.99
C HIS A 17 -18.70 12.01 10.98
N PHE A 18 -18.27 12.38 9.76
CA PHE A 18 -17.94 11.44 8.68
C PHE A 18 -16.45 11.34 8.37
N GLY A 19 -15.62 12.08 9.10
CA GLY A 19 -14.16 11.91 9.10
C GLY A 19 -13.72 10.63 9.81
N GLY A 20 -12.42 10.36 9.75
CA GLY A 20 -11.85 9.17 10.40
C GLY A 20 -11.54 8.03 9.44
N MET A 21 -11.18 6.89 10.03
CA MET A 21 -10.74 5.70 9.30
C MET A 21 -11.95 4.87 8.87
N LYS A 22 -12.07 4.55 7.57
CA LYS A 22 -13.21 3.78 7.04
C LYS A 22 -12.72 2.39 6.65
N PHE A 23 -12.89 1.44 7.56
CA PHE A 23 -12.29 0.10 7.45
C PHE A 23 -12.64 -0.63 6.14
N GLY A 24 -13.90 -0.56 5.70
CA GLY A 24 -14.33 -1.18 4.43
C GLY A 24 -13.74 -0.51 3.18
N SER A 25 -13.59 0.82 3.18
CA SER A 25 -12.92 1.53 2.08
C SER A 25 -11.44 1.16 2.00
N ALA A 26 -10.79 1.04 3.15
CA ALA A 26 -9.41 0.63 3.24
C ALA A 26 -9.19 -0.82 2.77
N PHE A 27 -10.15 -1.72 3.01
CA PHE A 27 -10.12 -3.09 2.50
C PHE A 27 -10.08 -3.12 0.96
N PHE A 28 -10.96 -2.38 0.29
CA PHE A 28 -10.94 -2.30 -1.18
C PHE A 28 -9.70 -1.61 -1.73
N GLY A 29 -9.18 -0.61 -1.00
CA GLY A 29 -7.88 -0.03 -1.31
C GLY A 29 -6.74 -1.05 -1.22
N TRP A 30 -6.73 -1.88 -0.18
CA TRP A 30 -5.75 -2.97 -0.04
C TRP A 30 -5.89 -4.02 -1.14
N LEU A 31 -7.11 -4.46 -1.48
CA LEU A 31 -7.34 -5.36 -2.62
C LEU A 31 -6.80 -4.78 -3.94
N THR A 32 -7.00 -3.48 -4.16
CA THR A 32 -6.46 -2.79 -5.34
C THR A 32 -4.94 -2.77 -5.33
N ALA A 33 -4.31 -2.49 -4.19
CA ALA A 33 -2.86 -2.52 -4.05
C ALA A 33 -2.30 -3.92 -4.35
N THR A 34 -2.89 -4.96 -3.77
CA THR A 34 -2.48 -6.35 -4.01
C THR A 34 -2.64 -6.74 -5.48
N GLY A 35 -3.77 -6.40 -6.11
CA GLY A 35 -4.01 -6.66 -7.53
C GLY A 35 -3.01 -5.94 -8.43
N MET A 36 -2.73 -4.66 -8.16
CA MET A 36 -1.74 -3.89 -8.90
C MET A 36 -0.33 -4.48 -8.75
N PHE A 37 0.02 -4.89 -7.53
CA PHE A 37 1.32 -5.51 -7.24
C PHE A 37 1.52 -6.79 -8.05
N VAL A 38 0.51 -7.66 -8.09
CA VAL A 38 0.55 -8.91 -8.88
C VAL A 38 0.69 -8.61 -10.37
N LEU A 39 -0.11 -7.68 -10.92
CA LEU A 39 -0.06 -7.33 -12.34
C LEU A 39 1.30 -6.74 -12.76
N LEU A 40 1.83 -5.81 -11.98
CA LEU A 40 3.14 -5.21 -12.25
C LEU A 40 4.27 -6.22 -12.12
N SER A 41 4.22 -7.09 -11.10
CA SER A 41 5.22 -8.13 -10.90
C SER A 41 5.20 -9.14 -12.04
N ALA A 42 4.02 -9.55 -12.50
CA ALA A 42 3.88 -10.43 -13.66
C ALA A 42 4.41 -9.77 -14.95
N LEU A 43 4.12 -8.48 -15.16
CA LEU A 43 4.62 -7.73 -16.31
C LEU A 43 6.15 -7.64 -16.31
N VAL A 44 6.74 -7.23 -15.18
CA VAL A 44 8.20 -7.14 -15.05
C VAL A 44 8.84 -8.51 -15.19
N GLY A 45 8.24 -9.56 -14.61
CA GLY A 45 8.71 -10.94 -14.75
C GLY A 45 8.70 -11.42 -16.20
N ALA A 46 7.64 -11.13 -16.96
CA ALA A 46 7.56 -11.45 -18.38
C ALA A 46 8.63 -10.73 -19.21
N ILE A 47 8.87 -9.44 -18.93
CA ILE A 47 9.92 -8.65 -19.60
C ILE A 47 11.30 -9.25 -19.26
N ALA A 48 11.60 -9.46 -17.98
CA ALA A 48 12.88 -10.02 -17.55
C ALA A 48 13.16 -11.39 -18.20
N GLY A 49 12.15 -12.27 -18.25
CA GLY A 49 12.25 -13.57 -18.92
C GLY A 49 12.51 -13.46 -20.43
N ALA A 50 11.89 -12.49 -21.12
CA ALA A 50 12.13 -12.28 -22.55
C ALA A 50 13.57 -11.84 -22.87
N PHE A 51 14.24 -11.17 -21.95
CA PHE A 51 15.63 -10.73 -22.08
C PHE A 51 16.66 -11.69 -21.44
N GLY A 52 16.22 -12.85 -20.94
CA GLY A 52 17.10 -13.85 -20.34
C GLY A 52 17.61 -13.49 -18.93
N TYR A 53 17.00 -12.52 -18.26
CA TYR A 53 17.27 -12.23 -16.86
C TYR A 53 16.49 -13.21 -15.96
N GLY A 54 17.13 -13.70 -14.90
CA GLY A 54 16.46 -14.50 -13.86
C GLY A 54 15.39 -13.66 -13.16
N ALA A 55 14.13 -13.95 -13.43
CA ALA A 55 12.99 -13.14 -13.00
C ALA A 55 12.37 -13.65 -11.68
N ASN A 56 13.16 -13.71 -10.60
CA ASN A 56 12.61 -13.92 -9.26
C ASN A 56 12.79 -12.64 -8.46
N LEU A 57 11.79 -11.75 -8.52
CA LEU A 57 11.70 -10.61 -7.61
C LEU A 57 11.23 -11.13 -6.26
N SER A 58 12.17 -11.35 -5.34
CA SER A 58 11.87 -11.83 -4.01
C SER A 58 12.12 -10.72 -2.98
N THR A 59 11.35 -10.70 -1.90
CA THR A 59 11.63 -9.84 -0.74
C THR A 59 12.97 -10.17 -0.09
N SER A 60 13.52 -11.38 -0.33
CA SER A 60 14.87 -11.78 0.07
C SER A 60 15.99 -11.04 -0.68
N ASP A 61 15.74 -10.52 -1.89
CA ASP A 61 16.73 -9.71 -2.62
C ASP A 61 16.98 -8.34 -1.96
N LEU A 62 16.07 -7.89 -1.10
CA LEU A 62 16.26 -6.72 -0.25
C LEU A 62 17.05 -7.02 1.04
N ALA A 63 17.27 -8.30 1.38
CA ALA A 63 17.89 -8.74 2.62
C ALA A 63 19.34 -9.27 2.43
N SER A 64 19.76 -9.58 1.21
CA SER A 64 21.07 -10.16 0.91
C SER A 64 22.17 -9.10 0.79
N GLY A 65 23.03 -9.02 1.80
CA GLY A 65 24.18 -8.11 1.87
C GLY A 65 25.46 -8.62 1.19
N SER A 66 25.40 -9.26 0.02
CA SER A 66 26.60 -9.76 -0.68
C SER A 66 27.15 -8.77 -1.73
N THR A 67 28.47 -8.53 -1.68
CA THR A 67 29.17 -7.43 -2.37
C THR A 67 29.32 -7.63 -3.90
N GLU A 68 29.33 -8.87 -4.41
CA GLU A 68 29.45 -9.16 -5.85
C GLU A 68 28.11 -9.11 -6.61
N ALA A 69 26.98 -9.10 -5.88
CA ALA A 69 25.62 -9.00 -6.40
C ALA A 69 25.07 -7.55 -6.40
N GLN A 70 25.91 -6.55 -6.09
CA GLN A 70 25.46 -5.19 -5.76
C GLN A 70 24.65 -4.49 -6.87
N SER A 71 25.07 -4.53 -8.14
CA SER A 71 24.35 -3.81 -9.20
C SER A 71 23.00 -4.46 -9.54
N THR A 72 22.97 -5.78 -9.63
CA THR A 72 21.75 -6.56 -9.92
C THR A 72 20.78 -6.52 -8.74
N GLY A 73 21.28 -6.66 -7.50
CA GLY A 73 20.47 -6.59 -6.28
C GLY A 73 19.86 -5.21 -6.06
N ILE A 74 20.64 -4.13 -6.27
CA ILE A 74 20.11 -2.76 -6.22
C ILE A 74 19.05 -2.55 -7.31
N THR A 75 19.28 -3.04 -8.53
CA THR A 75 18.31 -2.91 -9.62
C THR A 75 16.99 -3.61 -9.28
N ALA A 76 17.05 -4.86 -8.80
CA ALA A 76 15.88 -5.61 -8.36
C ALA A 76 15.14 -4.90 -7.20
N ALA A 77 15.89 -4.39 -6.22
CA ALA A 77 15.36 -3.64 -5.09
C ALA A 77 14.65 -2.34 -5.52
N VAL A 78 15.23 -1.58 -6.44
CA VAL A 78 14.60 -0.35 -6.98
C VAL A 78 13.33 -0.71 -7.75
N VAL A 79 13.38 -1.71 -8.62
CA VAL A 79 12.21 -2.16 -9.38
C VAL A 79 11.08 -2.59 -8.44
N LEU A 80 11.37 -3.42 -7.45
CA LEU A 80 10.40 -3.85 -6.44
C LEU A 80 9.86 -2.64 -5.64
N GLY A 81 10.74 -1.72 -5.25
CA GLY A 81 10.34 -0.48 -4.56
C GLY A 81 9.38 0.37 -5.39
N VAL A 82 9.62 0.52 -6.70
CA VAL A 82 8.71 1.23 -7.61
C VAL A 82 7.38 0.51 -7.74
N ILE A 83 7.39 -0.82 -7.90
CA ILE A 83 6.16 -1.63 -7.97
C ILE A 83 5.33 -1.44 -6.70
N LEU A 84 5.95 -1.57 -5.52
CA LEU A 84 5.29 -1.37 -4.23
C LEU A 84 4.72 0.04 -4.10
N LEU A 85 5.51 1.06 -4.43
CA LEU A 85 5.09 2.46 -4.35
C LEU A 85 3.86 2.70 -5.22
N VAL A 86 3.88 2.27 -6.49
CA VAL A 86 2.77 2.44 -7.44
C VAL A 86 1.54 1.65 -7.00
N SER A 87 1.74 0.44 -6.49
CA SER A 87 0.66 -0.44 -6.05
C SER A 87 -0.08 0.14 -4.84
N TYR A 88 0.67 0.53 -3.81
CA TYR A 88 0.07 1.13 -2.63
C TYR A 88 -0.46 2.54 -2.91
N TYR A 89 0.13 3.29 -3.85
CA TYR A 89 -0.46 4.54 -4.34
C TYR A 89 -1.84 4.32 -4.97
N ALA A 90 -1.99 3.31 -5.84
CA ALA A 90 -3.29 2.97 -6.42
C ALA A 90 -4.31 2.57 -5.35
N GLY A 91 -3.91 1.74 -4.38
CA GLY A 91 -4.77 1.33 -3.27
C GLY A 91 -5.21 2.49 -2.38
N GLY A 92 -4.26 3.34 -2.00
CA GLY A 92 -4.53 4.57 -1.27
C GLY A 92 -5.49 5.49 -2.03
N TYR A 93 -5.30 5.65 -3.34
CA TYR A 93 -6.16 6.47 -4.19
C TYR A 93 -7.61 5.98 -4.20
N VAL A 94 -7.82 4.67 -4.37
CA VAL A 94 -9.15 4.05 -4.34
C VAL A 94 -9.82 4.25 -2.98
N ALA A 95 -9.10 4.01 -1.88
CA ALA A 95 -9.64 4.24 -0.54
C ALA A 95 -9.95 5.74 -0.29
N GLY A 96 -9.05 6.63 -0.71
CA GLY A 96 -9.24 8.09 -0.60
C GLY A 96 -10.45 8.60 -1.38
N ARG A 97 -10.76 8.01 -2.54
CA ARG A 97 -11.93 8.38 -3.35
C ARG A 97 -13.26 8.03 -2.67
N MET A 98 -13.30 6.97 -1.88
CA MET A 98 -14.48 6.58 -1.09
C MET A 98 -14.59 7.33 0.26
N ALA A 99 -13.51 8.00 0.70
CA ALA A 99 -13.49 8.76 1.95
C ALA A 99 -13.19 10.25 1.72
N ARG A 100 -14.26 11.03 1.54
CA ARG A 100 -14.23 12.48 1.27
C ARG A 100 -13.27 13.29 2.17
N PHE A 101 -13.18 12.98 3.46
CA PHE A 101 -12.56 13.86 4.46
C PHE A 101 -11.23 13.38 5.07
N SER A 102 -10.76 12.16 4.80
CA SER A 102 -9.70 11.53 5.60
C SER A 102 -8.76 10.61 4.81
N GLY A 103 -8.26 11.08 3.67
CA GLY A 103 -7.42 10.32 2.75
C GLY A 103 -6.06 9.89 3.33
N VAL A 104 -5.40 10.70 4.17
CA VAL A 104 -4.19 10.23 4.89
C VAL A 104 -4.53 9.05 5.80
N LYS A 105 -5.63 9.16 6.56
CA LYS A 105 -6.09 8.09 7.45
C LYS A 105 -6.51 6.84 6.65
N GLN A 106 -7.07 7.01 5.45
CA GLN A 106 -7.38 5.87 4.57
C GLN A 106 -6.12 5.22 4.01
N GLY A 107 -5.12 6.01 3.58
CA GLY A 107 -3.82 5.47 3.15
C GLY A 107 -3.16 4.64 4.24
N LEU A 108 -3.12 5.16 5.47
CA LEU A 108 -2.65 4.41 6.63
C LEU A 108 -3.49 3.14 6.88
N ALA A 109 -4.81 3.22 6.72
CA ALA A 109 -5.69 2.07 6.91
C ALA A 109 -5.47 0.97 5.86
N VAL A 110 -5.20 1.34 4.60
CA VAL A 110 -4.83 0.40 3.53
C VAL A 110 -3.54 -0.33 3.90
N TRP A 111 -2.55 0.39 4.44
CA TRP A 111 -1.32 -0.19 4.93
C TRP A 111 -1.54 -1.12 6.14
N LEU A 112 -2.39 -0.72 7.10
CA LEU A 112 -2.74 -1.56 8.25
C LEU A 112 -3.44 -2.86 7.83
N TRP A 113 -4.26 -2.83 6.77
CA TRP A 113 -4.85 -4.05 6.22
C TRP A 113 -3.80 -5.03 5.70
N ALA A 114 -2.72 -4.56 5.09
CA ALA A 114 -1.61 -5.42 4.70
C ALA A 114 -0.96 -6.10 5.90
N VAL A 115 -0.77 -5.35 6.99
CA VAL A 115 -0.24 -5.90 8.26
C VAL A 115 -1.21 -6.94 8.85
N ILE A 116 -2.51 -6.64 8.90
CA ILE A 116 -3.54 -7.56 9.42
C ILE A 116 -3.53 -8.87 8.61
N ILE A 117 -3.54 -8.80 7.28
CA ILE A 117 -3.53 -9.99 6.43
C ILE A 117 -2.21 -10.74 6.55
N ALA A 118 -1.08 -10.06 6.63
CA ALA A 118 0.21 -10.69 6.87
C ALA A 118 0.22 -11.49 8.20
N ILE A 119 -0.34 -10.94 9.27
CA ILE A 119 -0.50 -11.65 10.56
C ILE A 119 -1.43 -12.85 10.41
N VAL A 120 -2.58 -12.70 9.75
CA VAL A 120 -3.52 -13.82 9.51
C VAL A 120 -2.84 -14.94 8.72
N LEU A 121 -2.12 -14.62 7.64
CA LEU A 121 -1.39 -15.60 6.84
C LEU A 121 -0.26 -16.27 7.63
N ALA A 122 0.45 -15.54 8.49
CA ALA A 122 1.48 -16.10 9.36
C ALA A 122 0.90 -17.10 10.37
N VAL A 123 -0.25 -16.77 11.00
CA VAL A 123 -0.94 -17.69 11.93
C VAL A 123 -1.44 -18.94 11.21
N VAL A 124 -2.06 -18.77 10.04
CA VAL A 124 -2.51 -19.90 9.21
C VAL A 124 -1.33 -20.78 8.79
N GLY A 125 -0.23 -20.17 8.35
CA GLY A 125 1.02 -20.85 7.99
C GLY A 125 1.62 -21.62 9.17
N PHE A 126 1.57 -21.07 10.39
CA PHE A 126 2.03 -21.75 11.60
C PHE A 126 1.18 -22.98 11.93
N ILE A 127 -0.16 -22.86 11.84
CA ILE A 127 -1.08 -23.98 12.12
C ILE A 127 -0.87 -25.11 11.10
N ILE A 128 -0.74 -24.78 9.82
CA ILE A 128 -0.57 -25.75 8.73
C ILE A 128 0.85 -26.33 8.68
N GLY A 129 1.86 -25.50 8.95
CA GLY A 129 3.29 -25.83 8.89
C GLY A 129 3.76 -26.79 9.99
N ASN A 130 2.94 -27.02 11.02
CA ASN A 130 3.23 -28.00 12.07
C ASN A 130 3.00 -29.47 11.60
N GLN A 131 2.80 -29.69 10.30
CA GLN A 131 2.73 -31.00 9.65
C GLN A 131 4.07 -31.28 8.94
N ALA A 132 4.70 -32.42 9.25
CA ALA A 132 6.10 -32.76 8.89
C ALA A 132 6.46 -32.70 7.38
N ASN A 133 5.48 -32.63 6.47
CA ASN A 133 5.69 -32.56 5.01
C ASN A 133 5.33 -31.21 4.38
N VAL A 134 4.98 -30.18 5.16
CA VAL A 134 4.44 -28.91 4.62
C VAL A 134 5.48 -27.79 4.58
N THR A 135 6.50 -27.84 5.44
CA THR A 135 7.59 -26.86 5.51
C THR A 135 8.32 -26.68 4.17
N GLU A 136 8.55 -27.76 3.42
CA GLU A 136 9.22 -27.71 2.10
C GLU A 136 8.37 -27.04 1.00
N ARG A 137 7.04 -27.08 1.11
CA ARG A 137 6.12 -26.50 0.10
C ARG A 137 5.91 -24.99 0.28
N PHE A 138 6.09 -24.48 1.50
CA PHE A 138 5.90 -23.05 1.81
C PHE A 138 7.13 -22.18 1.56
N GLN A 139 8.34 -22.75 1.54
CA GLN A 139 9.55 -22.02 1.14
C GLN A 139 9.48 -21.52 -0.31
N GLY A 140 8.74 -22.22 -1.19
CA GLY A 140 8.44 -21.77 -2.56
C GLY A 140 7.44 -20.62 -2.66
N LEU A 141 6.79 -20.21 -1.57
CA LEU A 141 5.77 -19.14 -1.54
C LEU A 141 6.32 -17.79 -1.08
N GLY A 142 7.63 -17.65 -0.90
CA GLY A 142 8.27 -16.37 -0.54
C GLY A 142 7.99 -15.90 0.90
N VAL A 143 7.57 -16.81 1.79
CA VAL A 143 7.42 -16.52 3.23
C VAL A 143 8.82 -16.58 3.86
N PRO A 144 9.33 -15.49 4.46
CA PRO A 144 10.63 -15.49 5.11
C PRO A 144 10.71 -16.54 6.21
N SER A 145 11.82 -17.27 6.27
CA SER A 145 12.07 -18.23 7.34
C SER A 145 12.36 -17.50 8.65
N ALA A 146 12.19 -18.18 9.79
CA ALA A 146 12.56 -17.60 11.09
C ALA A 146 14.04 -17.21 11.19
N GLN A 147 14.89 -17.78 10.32
CA GLN A 147 16.33 -17.49 10.22
C GLN A 147 16.61 -16.18 9.45
N ASP A 148 15.64 -15.70 8.65
CA ASP A 148 15.73 -14.45 7.90
C ASP A 148 15.35 -13.22 8.75
N LEU A 149 14.79 -13.43 9.95
CA LEU A 149 14.50 -12.38 10.93
C LEU A 149 15.77 -11.92 11.70
N THR A 150 16.88 -11.76 10.98
CA THR A 150 18.13 -11.18 11.50
C THR A 150 18.19 -9.68 11.20
N GLY A 151 19.20 -8.97 11.72
CA GLY A 151 19.34 -7.51 11.60
C GLY A 151 19.11 -6.96 10.17
N PRO A 152 19.80 -7.49 9.14
CA PRO A 152 19.61 -7.04 7.75
C PRO A 152 18.21 -7.33 7.17
N GLY A 153 17.64 -8.51 7.45
CA GLY A 153 16.31 -8.87 6.97
C GLY A 153 15.19 -8.01 7.58
N LEU A 154 15.34 -7.64 8.86
CA LEU A 154 14.41 -6.74 9.53
C LEU A 154 14.45 -5.32 8.94
N ILE A 155 15.64 -4.85 8.55
CA ILE A 155 15.80 -3.55 7.88
C ILE A 155 15.11 -3.57 6.51
N GLY A 156 15.32 -4.63 5.71
CA GLY A 156 14.64 -4.78 4.41
C GLY A 156 13.11 -4.76 4.54
N LEU A 157 12.56 -5.47 5.52
CA LEU A 157 11.13 -5.47 5.83
C LEU A 157 10.61 -4.07 6.19
N LEU A 158 11.35 -3.33 7.03
CA LEU A 158 11.00 -1.96 7.40
C LEU A 158 11.00 -1.01 6.21
N VAL A 159 11.98 -1.15 5.30
CA VAL A 159 12.04 -0.36 4.06
C VAL A 159 10.82 -0.66 3.17
N VAL A 160 10.47 -1.93 2.97
CA VAL A 160 9.27 -2.33 2.21
C VAL A 160 8.01 -1.75 2.82
N ALA A 161 7.86 -1.90 4.15
CA ALA A 161 6.72 -1.37 4.87
C ALA A 161 6.63 0.15 4.76
N ALA A 162 7.77 0.86 4.82
CA ALA A 162 7.83 2.31 4.66
C ALA A 162 7.46 2.77 3.25
N ILE A 163 7.99 2.13 2.20
CA ILE A 163 7.65 2.44 0.80
C ILE A 163 6.15 2.25 0.56
N ALA A 164 5.60 1.14 1.02
CA ALA A 164 4.17 0.85 0.94
C ALA A 164 3.34 1.91 1.68
N LEU A 165 3.74 2.29 2.89
CA LEU A 165 3.06 3.32 3.68
C LEU A 165 3.07 4.68 2.98
N VAL A 166 4.23 5.11 2.46
CA VAL A 166 4.38 6.36 1.72
C VAL A 166 3.49 6.35 0.47
N GLY A 167 3.54 5.27 -0.32
CA GLY A 167 2.67 5.11 -1.49
C GLY A 167 1.19 5.25 -1.11
N ALA A 168 0.74 4.52 -0.09
CA ALA A 168 -0.66 4.54 0.36
C ALA A 168 -1.13 5.91 0.83
N ILE A 169 -0.31 6.64 1.61
CA ILE A 169 -0.63 7.99 2.08
C ILE A 169 -0.73 8.97 0.90
N LEU A 170 0.23 8.94 -0.02
CA LEU A 170 0.22 9.79 -1.20
C LEU A 170 -0.99 9.50 -2.09
N GLY A 171 -1.32 8.22 -2.27
CA GLY A 171 -2.53 7.78 -2.96
C GLY A 171 -3.79 8.30 -2.30
N GLY A 172 -3.92 8.12 -0.98
CA GLY A 172 -5.06 8.60 -0.20
C GLY A 172 -5.27 10.11 -0.29
N LEU A 173 -4.17 10.88 -0.26
CA LEU A 173 -4.19 12.32 -0.49
C LEU A 173 -4.65 12.68 -1.91
N ALA A 174 -4.15 11.99 -2.93
CA ALA A 174 -4.54 12.19 -4.31
C ALA A 174 -6.02 11.86 -4.54
N GLY A 175 -6.52 10.78 -3.93
CA GLY A 175 -7.92 10.35 -4.03
C GLY A 175 -8.92 11.37 -3.48
N MET A 176 -8.53 12.16 -2.48
CA MET A 176 -9.35 13.26 -1.96
C MET A 176 -9.33 14.53 -2.80
N ARG A 177 -8.39 14.67 -3.74
CA ARG A 177 -8.18 15.94 -4.46
C ARG A 177 -9.44 16.40 -5.20
N TYR A 178 -10.19 15.45 -5.78
CA TYR A 178 -11.44 15.75 -6.48
C TYR A 178 -12.52 16.29 -5.54
N HIS A 179 -12.70 15.66 -4.37
CA HIS A 179 -13.66 16.11 -3.36
C HIS A 179 -13.36 17.53 -2.88
N ARG A 180 -12.08 17.83 -2.61
CA ARG A 180 -11.65 19.19 -2.22
C ARG A 180 -11.86 20.23 -3.31
N LYS A 181 -11.79 19.85 -4.58
CA LYS A 181 -12.06 20.77 -5.70
C LYS A 181 -13.55 21.15 -5.75
N ILE A 182 -14.43 20.17 -5.55
CA ILE A 182 -15.88 20.41 -5.46
C ILE A 182 -16.18 21.31 -4.26
N ASP A 183 -15.63 20.97 -3.09
CA ASP A 183 -15.85 21.75 -1.88
C ASP A 183 -15.43 23.21 -2.07
N ARG A 184 -14.30 23.47 -2.76
CA ARG A 184 -13.84 24.84 -3.07
C ARG A 184 -14.78 25.59 -4.01
N ALA A 185 -15.20 24.95 -5.11
CA ALA A 185 -16.11 25.59 -6.06
C ALA A 185 -17.44 26.01 -5.41
N ASP A 186 -17.95 25.22 -4.46
CA ASP A 186 -19.13 25.57 -3.67
C ASP A 186 -18.89 26.80 -2.76
N PHE A 187 -17.71 26.93 -2.17
CA PHE A 187 -17.37 28.09 -1.32
C PHE A 187 -17.14 29.35 -2.15
N ASP A 188 -16.41 29.25 -3.26
CA ASP A 188 -16.11 30.38 -4.16
C ASP A 188 -17.42 30.99 -4.72
N ALA A 189 -18.37 30.14 -5.14
CA ALA A 189 -19.66 30.60 -5.66
C ALA A 189 -20.54 31.33 -4.62
N LEU A 190 -20.39 31.00 -3.34
CA LEU A 190 -21.09 31.68 -2.25
C LEU A 190 -20.40 32.99 -1.86
N GLU A 191 -19.09 33.10 -2.09
CA GLU A 191 -18.32 34.33 -1.89
C GLU A 191 -18.60 35.36 -2.98
N ASP A 192 -18.72 34.92 -4.23
CA ASP A 192 -19.10 35.78 -5.36
C ASP A 192 -20.55 36.30 -5.26
N ALA A 193 -21.41 35.61 -4.51
CA ALA A 193 -22.83 35.93 -4.37
C ALA A 193 -23.18 36.76 -3.11
N ALA A 194 -22.21 36.99 -2.22
CA ALA A 194 -22.37 37.72 -0.96
C ALA A 194 -21.98 39.20 -1.09
#